data_AF-U2LTX2-F1
#
_entry.id   AF-U2LTX2-F1
#
_cell.length_a   1.000
_cell.length_b   1.000
_cell.length_c   1.000
_cell.angle_alpha   90.00
_cell.angle_beta   90.00
_cell.angle_gamma   90.00
#
_symmetry.space_group_name_H-M   'P 1'
#
loop_
_entity.id
_entity.type
_entity.pdbx_description
1 polymer ?
#
loop_
_entity_poly.entity_id
_entity_poly.type
_entity_poly.pdbx_seq_one_letter_code
_entity_poly.pdbx_strand_id
1 'polypeptide(L)'
;MFKFSKRIAGVALSVSLLGAGAAQASVPLDTLVVGGIEYGASESYVRSVYGAPREVETKYNPIYAGGQATEWEYGNDFDIIFVDGRVRSVEIGKANGVQTKANIAVGTDVNKVIAAYGQPDVIRGDKYIYLVEGDSSIGLTFEIENGRVDEIKMGVIR
;
A
#
# COMPACT_ATOMS: atom_id res chain seq x y z
N MET A 1 56.18 42.57 -22.30
CA MET A 1 54.93 43.34 -22.48
C MET A 1 53.74 42.48 -22.06
N PHE A 2 52.96 43.03 -21.12
CA PHE A 2 51.60 42.70 -20.68
C PHE A 2 51.18 41.27 -20.31
N LYS A 3 51.13 41.05 -18.98
CA LYS A 3 50.33 40.06 -18.25
C LYS A 3 48.84 40.40 -18.36
N PHE A 4 47.96 39.43 -18.53
CA PHE A 4 46.54 39.56 -18.15
C PHE A 4 46.02 38.30 -17.46
N SER A 5 46.00 38.38 -16.13
CA SER A 5 45.18 37.61 -15.22
C SER A 5 43.70 37.96 -15.39
N LYS A 6 42.80 36.96 -15.48
CA LYS A 6 41.45 37.07 -14.94
C LYS A 6 41.03 35.73 -14.35
N ARG A 7 41.02 35.67 -13.01
CA ARG A 7 40.30 34.67 -12.23
C ARG A 7 38.81 34.95 -12.41
N ILE A 8 38.04 33.94 -12.81
CA ILE A 8 36.58 33.95 -12.65
C ILE A 8 36.26 32.74 -11.80
N ALA A 9 36.12 32.99 -10.49
CA ALA A 9 35.55 32.05 -9.55
C ALA A 9 34.02 32.11 -9.75
N GLY A 10 33.45 31.07 -10.35
CA GLY A 10 32.01 30.84 -10.36
C GLY A 10 31.65 29.90 -9.22
N VAL A 11 31.11 30.44 -8.13
CA VAL A 11 30.54 29.64 -7.04
C VAL A 11 29.21 29.09 -7.53
N ALA A 12 29.15 27.78 -7.81
CA ALA A 12 27.88 27.09 -8.01
C ALA A 12 27.32 26.67 -6.65
N LEU A 13 26.39 27.46 -6.11
CA LEU A 13 25.53 27.05 -5.01
C LEU A 13 24.42 26.16 -5.57
N SER A 14 24.68 24.86 -5.66
CA SER A 14 23.62 23.87 -5.82
C SER A 14 23.01 23.58 -4.45
N VAL A 15 21.96 24.32 -4.11
CA VAL A 15 21.10 23.99 -2.97
C VAL A 15 20.27 22.78 -3.37
N SER A 16 20.76 21.59 -3.05
CA SER A 16 19.97 20.37 -3.12
C SER A 16 19.01 20.33 -1.92
N LEU A 17 17.87 21.02 -2.05
CA LEU A 17 16.71 20.78 -1.20
C LEU A 17 16.04 19.47 -1.63
N LEU A 18 16.66 18.34 -1.29
CA LEU A 18 15.90 17.11 -1.13
C LEU A 18 15.24 17.21 0.24
N GLY A 19 14.07 17.84 0.25
CA GLY A 19 13.13 17.72 1.36
C GLY A 19 12.77 16.24 1.49
N ALA A 20 13.48 15.54 2.36
CA ALA A 20 12.95 14.35 2.99
C ALA A 20 11.80 14.85 3.87
N GLY A 21 10.61 14.98 3.27
CA GLY A 21 9.38 15.05 4.04
C GLY A 21 9.38 13.79 4.91
N ALA A 22 9.41 13.97 6.22
CA ALA A 22 9.21 12.87 7.14
C ALA A 22 7.87 12.23 6.76
N ALA A 23 7.92 11.00 6.29
CA ALA A 23 6.74 10.23 5.97
C ALA A 23 5.84 10.23 7.21
N GLN A 24 4.58 10.64 7.03
CA GLN A 24 3.60 10.53 8.10
C GLN A 24 3.42 9.05 8.42
N ALA A 25 3.44 8.72 9.71
CA ALA A 25 3.33 7.33 10.18
C ALA A 25 1.98 6.70 9.78
N SER A 26 0.93 7.53 9.65
CA SER A 26 -0.42 7.15 9.25
C SER A 26 -0.68 7.37 7.76
N VAL A 27 -1.58 6.55 7.20
CA VAL A 27 -1.96 6.55 5.78
C VAL A 27 -3.24 7.37 5.58
N PRO A 28 -3.26 8.42 4.75
CA PRO A 28 -4.50 9.09 4.36
C PRO A 28 -5.47 8.11 3.68
N LEU A 29 -6.77 8.19 3.98
CA LEU A 29 -7.77 7.24 3.45
C LEU A 29 -7.79 7.17 1.91
N ASP A 30 -7.61 8.30 1.22
CA ASP A 30 -7.56 8.38 -0.25
C ASP A 30 -6.26 7.80 -0.86
N THR A 31 -5.33 7.36 -0.01
CA THR A 31 -4.13 6.61 -0.38
C THR A 31 -4.19 5.15 0.03
N LEU A 32 -5.25 4.73 0.72
CA LEU A 32 -5.53 3.33 1.03
C LEU A 32 -6.00 2.60 -0.25
N VAL A 33 -5.02 2.27 -1.10
CA VAL A 33 -5.22 1.73 -2.45
C VAL A 33 -4.20 0.63 -2.74
N VAL A 34 -4.69 -0.53 -3.17
CA VAL A 34 -3.88 -1.67 -3.62
C VAL A 34 -4.38 -2.12 -4.99
N GLY A 35 -3.48 -2.27 -5.96
CA GLY A 35 -3.83 -2.63 -7.33
C GLY A 35 -4.74 -1.62 -8.02
N GLY A 36 -4.65 -0.34 -7.64
CA GLY A 36 -5.59 0.68 -8.11
C GLY A 36 -7.01 0.56 -7.55
N ILE A 37 -7.25 -0.37 -6.62
CA ILE A 37 -8.54 -0.54 -5.95
C ILE A 37 -8.51 0.24 -4.63
N GLU A 38 -9.35 1.26 -4.54
CA GLU A 38 -9.55 2.03 -3.32
C GLU A 38 -10.38 1.23 -2.31
N TYR A 39 -10.11 1.41 -1.02
CA TYR A 39 -11.03 0.95 0.01
C TYR A 39 -12.43 1.57 -0.18
N GLY A 40 -13.46 0.73 -0.18
CA GLY A 40 -14.84 1.16 -0.43
C GLY A 40 -15.27 1.24 -1.90
N ALA A 41 -14.38 0.94 -2.84
CA ALA A 41 -14.70 0.85 -4.27
C ALA A 41 -15.84 -0.16 -4.54
N SER A 42 -16.60 0.08 -5.60
CA SER A 42 -17.71 -0.81 -5.98
C SER A 42 -17.23 -2.07 -6.69
N GLU A 43 -18.02 -3.14 -6.58
CA GLU A 43 -17.85 -4.34 -7.41
C GLU A 43 -17.76 -4.03 -8.91
N SER A 44 -18.57 -3.08 -9.40
CA SER A 44 -18.57 -2.66 -10.81
C SER A 44 -17.25 -2.00 -11.23
N TYR A 45 -16.63 -1.23 -10.33
CA TYR A 45 -15.31 -0.63 -10.57
C TYR A 45 -14.23 -1.72 -10.60
N VAL A 46 -14.21 -2.62 -9.62
CA VAL A 46 -13.23 -3.71 -9.60
C VAL A 46 -13.31 -4.55 -10.87
N ARG A 47 -14.54 -4.85 -11.33
CA ARG A 47 -14.77 -5.59 -12.56
C ARG A 47 -14.35 -4.84 -13.82
N SER A 48 -14.38 -3.50 -13.83
CA SER A 48 -13.88 -2.73 -14.97
C SER A 48 -12.35 -2.71 -15.05
N VAL A 49 -11.66 -2.84 -13.91
CA VAL A 49 -10.20 -2.88 -13.82
C VAL A 49 -9.66 -4.29 -14.10
N TYR A 50 -10.24 -5.31 -13.46
CA TYR A 50 -9.69 -6.68 -13.46
C TYR A 50 -10.51 -7.69 -14.26
N GLY A 51 -11.69 -7.32 -14.74
CA GLY A 51 -12.60 -8.25 -15.39
C GLY A 51 -13.31 -9.19 -14.41
N ALA A 52 -13.78 -10.32 -14.92
CA ALA A 52 -14.46 -11.32 -14.10
C ALA A 52 -13.45 -12.07 -13.21
N PRO A 53 -13.75 -12.29 -11.92
CA PRO A 53 -12.91 -13.11 -11.07
C PRO A 53 -12.96 -14.59 -11.49
N ARG A 54 -11.94 -15.35 -11.08
CA ARG A 54 -11.87 -16.81 -11.24
C ARG A 54 -12.95 -17.50 -10.42
N GLU A 55 -13.17 -17.01 -9.21
CA GLU A 55 -14.09 -17.60 -8.22
C GLU A 55 -14.81 -16.51 -7.43
N VAL A 56 -16.04 -16.80 -7.03
CA VAL A 56 -16.87 -15.94 -6.19
C VAL A 56 -17.49 -16.80 -5.11
N GLU A 57 -17.20 -16.49 -3.84
CA GLU A 57 -17.75 -17.17 -2.68
C GLU A 57 -18.39 -16.15 -1.73
N THR A 58 -19.63 -16.38 -1.30
CA THR A 58 -20.25 -15.60 -0.22
C THR A 58 -20.34 -16.46 1.03
N LYS A 59 -19.72 -16.01 2.12
CA LYS A 59 -19.67 -16.72 3.39
C LYS A 59 -20.00 -15.83 4.58
N TYR A 60 -20.38 -16.48 5.68
CA TYR A 60 -20.55 -15.78 6.94
C TYR A 60 -19.19 -15.31 7.46
N ASN A 61 -19.07 -14.03 7.81
CA ASN A 61 -17.85 -13.45 8.37
C ASN A 61 -18.21 -12.52 9.55
N PRO A 62 -17.94 -12.94 10.80
CA PRO A 62 -18.33 -12.18 11.99
C PRO A 62 -17.55 -10.89 12.19
N ILE A 63 -16.50 -10.64 11.41
CA ILE A 63 -15.77 -9.36 11.48
C ILE A 63 -16.61 -8.20 10.95
N TYR A 64 -17.52 -8.46 10.01
CA TYR A 64 -18.29 -7.40 9.38
C TYR A 64 -19.72 -7.33 9.93
N ALA A 65 -20.22 -6.11 10.12
CA ALA A 65 -21.60 -5.87 10.50
C ALA A 65 -22.53 -6.49 9.44
N GLY A 66 -23.53 -7.28 9.86
CA GLY A 66 -24.39 -8.05 8.97
C GLY A 66 -23.91 -9.48 8.70
N GLY A 67 -22.65 -9.79 9.04
CA GLY A 67 -22.14 -11.15 9.08
C GLY A 67 -21.95 -11.82 7.73
N GLN A 68 -22.08 -11.14 6.60
CA GLN A 68 -21.84 -11.71 5.27
C GLN A 68 -20.71 -10.97 4.56
N ALA A 69 -19.86 -11.72 3.88
CA ALA A 69 -18.80 -11.20 3.04
C ALA A 69 -18.71 -12.01 1.75
N THR A 70 -18.52 -11.33 0.63
CA THR A 70 -18.30 -11.96 -0.67
C THR A 70 -16.84 -11.81 -1.04
N GLU A 71 -16.17 -12.92 -1.28
CA GLU A 71 -14.79 -13.02 -1.72
C GLU A 71 -14.75 -13.26 -3.23
N TRP A 72 -13.94 -12.46 -3.92
CA TRP A 72 -13.60 -12.66 -5.32
C TRP A 72 -12.12 -13.03 -5.40
N GLU A 73 -11.83 -14.17 -6.01
CA GLU A 73 -10.46 -14.62 -6.24
C GLU A 73 -10.09 -14.40 -7.71
N TYR A 74 -8.99 -13.71 -7.97
CA TYR A 74 -8.46 -13.53 -9.33
C TYR A 74 -7.33 -14.52 -9.66
N GLY A 75 -6.86 -15.29 -8.67
CA GLY A 75 -5.74 -16.22 -8.78
C GLY A 75 -4.39 -15.54 -8.52
N ASN A 76 -3.33 -16.35 -8.40
CA ASN A 76 -2.00 -15.90 -7.94
C ASN A 76 -2.07 -15.12 -6.61
N ASP A 77 -2.85 -15.66 -5.67
CA ASP A 77 -3.06 -15.12 -4.32
C ASP A 77 -3.42 -13.63 -4.37
N PHE A 78 -4.46 -13.31 -5.14
CA PHE A 78 -5.06 -11.99 -5.23
C PHE A 78 -6.56 -12.09 -5.00
N ASP A 79 -6.95 -11.70 -3.80
CA ASP A 79 -8.29 -11.88 -3.28
C ASP A 79 -8.87 -10.56 -2.79
N ILE A 80 -10.16 -10.36 -3.03
CA ILE A 80 -10.88 -9.14 -2.68
C ILE A 80 -12.13 -9.50 -1.92
N ILE A 81 -12.31 -8.90 -0.74
CA ILE A 81 -13.50 -9.07 0.07
C ILE A 81 -14.41 -7.86 -0.07
N PHE A 82 -15.68 -8.12 -0.36
CA PHE A 82 -16.77 -7.17 -0.42
C PHE A 82 -17.75 -7.35 0.72
N VAL A 83 -18.25 -6.24 1.24
CA VAL A 83 -19.38 -6.18 2.17
C VAL A 83 -20.31 -5.09 1.67
N ASP A 84 -21.60 -5.40 1.54
CA ASP A 84 -22.62 -4.50 0.97
C ASP A 84 -22.20 -3.91 -0.39
N GLY A 85 -21.57 -4.72 -1.23
CA GLY A 85 -21.11 -4.35 -2.58
C GLY A 85 -19.88 -3.42 -2.61
N ARG A 86 -19.19 -3.25 -1.48
CA ARG A 86 -18.02 -2.37 -1.33
C ARG A 86 -16.79 -3.14 -0.87
N VAL A 87 -15.64 -2.81 -1.46
CA VAL A 87 -14.34 -3.38 -1.07
C VAL A 87 -14.04 -3.08 0.40
N ARG A 88 -13.74 -4.12 1.17
CA ARG A 88 -13.33 -4.06 2.58
C ARG A 88 -11.99 -4.74 2.84
N SER A 89 -11.55 -5.61 1.95
CA SER A 89 -10.20 -6.19 2.00
C SER A 89 -9.66 -6.39 0.59
N VAL A 90 -8.36 -6.17 0.43
CA VAL A 90 -7.57 -6.68 -0.69
C VAL A 90 -6.36 -7.39 -0.10
N GLU A 91 -6.08 -8.61 -0.55
CA GLU A 91 -4.97 -9.44 -0.09
C GLU A 91 -4.13 -9.88 -1.28
N ILE A 92 -2.81 -9.73 -1.16
CA ILE A 92 -1.81 -10.10 -2.16
C ILE A 92 -0.75 -10.97 -1.49
N GLY A 93 -0.80 -12.28 -1.72
CA GLY A 93 0.13 -13.26 -1.12
C GLY A 93 1.29 -13.69 -2.04
N LYS A 94 1.32 -13.24 -3.30
CA LYS A 94 2.38 -13.59 -4.25
C LYS A 94 2.82 -12.40 -5.09
N ALA A 95 4.05 -12.50 -5.63
CA ALA A 95 4.59 -11.53 -6.59
C ALA A 95 3.87 -11.65 -7.95
N ASN A 96 2.71 -11.01 -8.06
CA ASN A 96 1.82 -11.04 -9.23
C ASN A 96 1.75 -9.70 -9.98
N GLY A 97 2.59 -8.72 -9.61
CA GLY A 97 2.65 -7.39 -10.23
C GLY A 97 1.66 -6.38 -9.65
N VAL A 98 0.77 -6.78 -8.75
CA VAL A 98 -0.10 -5.86 -8.00
C VAL A 98 0.73 -5.11 -6.97
N GLN A 99 0.49 -3.79 -6.86
CA GLN A 99 1.25 -2.90 -5.99
C GLN A 99 0.33 -1.94 -5.23
N THR A 100 0.80 -1.41 -4.12
CA THR A 100 0.18 -0.25 -3.47
C THR A 100 0.36 1.01 -4.32
N LYS A 101 -0.39 2.09 -3.99
CA LYS A 101 -0.21 3.43 -4.59
C LYS A 101 1.23 3.97 -4.46
N ALA A 102 1.97 3.52 -3.45
CA ALA A 102 3.38 3.89 -3.24
C ALA A 102 4.38 2.95 -3.94
N ASN A 103 3.91 2.11 -4.87
CA ASN A 103 4.73 1.13 -5.61
C ASN A 103 5.39 0.06 -4.73
N ILE A 104 4.73 -0.34 -3.63
CA ILE A 104 5.15 -1.49 -2.84
C ILE A 104 4.44 -2.73 -3.35
N ALA A 105 5.20 -3.79 -3.62
CA ALA A 105 4.73 -5.09 -4.08
C ALA A 105 5.29 -6.22 -3.20
N VAL A 106 4.70 -7.42 -3.26
CA VAL A 106 5.34 -8.62 -2.69
C VAL A 106 6.76 -8.78 -3.27
N GLY A 107 7.72 -9.07 -2.39
CA GLY A 107 9.17 -9.11 -2.65
C GLY A 107 9.91 -7.78 -2.43
N THR A 108 9.18 -6.68 -2.18
CA THR A 108 9.79 -5.36 -1.91
C THR A 108 10.62 -5.40 -0.64
N ASP A 109 11.81 -4.80 -0.67
CA ASP A 109 12.67 -4.67 0.51
C ASP A 109 11.97 -3.83 1.60
N VAL A 110 12.01 -4.30 2.86
CA VAL A 110 11.34 -3.61 3.98
C VAL A 110 11.83 -2.16 4.14
N ASN A 111 13.08 -1.86 3.79
CA ASN A 111 13.59 -0.49 3.85
C ASN A 111 12.91 0.44 2.85
N LYS A 112 12.42 -0.08 1.71
CA LYS A 112 11.61 0.70 0.76
C LYS A 112 10.21 0.96 1.29
N VAL A 113 9.63 0.01 2.03
CA VAL A 113 8.35 0.22 2.74
C VAL A 113 8.50 1.35 3.74
N ILE A 114 9.56 1.29 4.56
CA ILE A 114 9.87 2.33 5.56
C ILE A 114 10.17 3.68 4.89
N ALA A 115 10.84 3.70 3.75
CA ALA A 115 11.09 4.94 3.01
C ALA A 115 9.80 5.54 2.43
N ALA A 116 8.83 4.71 2.04
CA ALA A 116 7.56 5.15 1.44
C ALA A 116 6.55 5.62 2.49
N TYR A 117 6.43 4.91 3.61
CA TYR A 117 5.38 5.12 4.61
C TYR A 117 5.90 5.56 5.98
N GLY A 118 7.22 5.62 6.18
CA GLY A 118 7.81 5.88 7.49
C GLY A 118 7.87 4.63 8.37
N GLN A 119 8.07 4.84 9.67
CA GLN A 119 7.98 3.73 10.63
C GLN A 119 6.52 3.26 10.75
N PRO A 120 6.26 1.95 10.87
CA PRO A 120 4.91 1.44 11.08
C PRO A 120 4.32 1.97 12.40
N ASP A 121 3.01 2.22 12.41
CA ASP A 121 2.27 2.60 13.62
C ASP A 121 2.27 1.46 14.65
N VAL A 122 2.18 0.21 14.17
CA VAL A 122 2.15 -0.99 15.00
C VAL A 122 2.99 -2.10 14.36
N ILE A 123 3.77 -2.79 15.18
CA ILE A 123 4.45 -4.05 14.80
C ILE A 123 3.82 -5.20 15.58
N ARG A 124 3.34 -6.23 14.88
CA ARG A 124 2.75 -7.45 15.47
C ARG A 124 3.42 -8.68 14.87
N GLY A 125 4.46 -9.18 15.54
CA GLY A 125 5.29 -10.25 14.97
C GLY A 125 6.05 -9.73 13.73
N ASP A 126 5.83 -10.38 12.60
CA ASP A 126 6.34 -10.01 11.26
C ASP A 126 5.47 -8.95 10.55
N LYS A 127 4.34 -8.56 11.11
CA LYS A 127 3.40 -7.61 10.48
C LYS A 127 3.77 -6.17 10.81
N TYR A 128 4.02 -5.39 9.76
CA TYR A 128 4.22 -3.93 9.79
C TYR A 128 2.91 -3.27 9.40
N ILE A 129 2.29 -2.58 10.35
CA ILE A 129 0.92 -2.05 10.21
C ILE A 129 0.96 -0.53 10.17
N TYR A 130 0.32 0.02 9.14
CA TYR A 130 0.15 1.45 8.91
C TYR A 130 -1.36 1.75 8.91
N LEU A 131 -1.81 2.51 9.90
CA LEU A 131 -3.21 2.79 10.18
C LEU A 131 -3.71 3.96 9.36
N VAL A 132 -5.00 3.97 9.06
CA VAL A 132 -5.61 5.13 8.41
C VAL A 132 -5.73 6.31 9.36
N GLU A 133 -5.47 7.51 8.85
CA GLU A 133 -5.69 8.76 9.57
C GLU A 133 -7.15 8.92 9.99
N GLY A 134 -7.37 9.04 11.31
CA GLY A 134 -8.71 9.21 11.88
C GLY A 134 -9.54 7.93 11.98
N ASP A 135 -9.04 6.78 11.50
CA ASP A 135 -9.70 5.47 11.62
C ASP A 135 -8.66 4.35 11.79
N SER A 136 -8.36 4.00 13.05
CA SER A 136 -7.42 2.94 13.37
C SER A 136 -7.97 1.52 13.19
N SER A 137 -9.22 1.37 12.75
CA SER A 137 -9.81 0.04 12.48
C SER A 137 -9.40 -0.52 11.11
N ILE A 138 -8.85 0.32 10.23
CA ILE A 138 -8.44 -0.05 8.88
C ILE A 138 -7.02 0.47 8.57
N GLY A 139 -6.35 -0.16 7.60
CA GLY A 139 -5.00 0.22 7.22
C GLY A 139 -4.36 -0.70 6.19
N LEU A 140 -3.05 -0.51 6.02
CA LEU A 140 -2.17 -1.41 5.29
C LEU A 140 -1.40 -2.28 6.28
N THR A 141 -1.33 -3.57 6.00
CA THR A 141 -0.44 -4.51 6.67
C THR A 141 0.53 -5.08 5.65
N PHE A 142 1.81 -5.02 5.95
CA PHE A 142 2.86 -5.71 5.22
C PHE A 142 3.41 -6.81 6.11
N GLU A 143 3.23 -8.07 5.71
CA GLU A 143 3.93 -9.18 6.37
C GLU A 143 5.36 -9.22 5.85
N ILE A 144 6.34 -9.26 6.76
CA ILE A 144 7.76 -9.19 6.41
C ILE A 144 8.45 -10.51 6.71
N GLU A 145 8.91 -11.18 5.66
CA GLU A 145 9.76 -12.37 5.75
C GLU A 145 11.14 -12.08 5.14
N ASN A 146 12.21 -12.47 5.82
CA ASN A 146 13.60 -12.35 5.33
C ASN A 146 13.95 -10.92 4.85
N GLY A 147 13.40 -9.89 5.51
CA GLY A 147 13.61 -8.48 5.19
C GLY A 147 12.86 -7.99 3.95
N ARG A 148 11.87 -8.75 3.47
CA ARG A 148 11.05 -8.43 2.29
C ARG A 148 9.58 -8.59 2.60
N VAL A 149 8.74 -7.87 1.87
CA VAL A 149 7.29 -8.05 1.89
C VAL A 149 6.95 -9.44 1.36
N ASP A 150 6.28 -10.25 2.17
CA ASP A 150 5.75 -11.56 1.79
C ASP A 150 4.27 -11.47 1.42
N GLU A 151 3.48 -10.72 2.20
CA GLU A 151 2.06 -10.45 1.95
C GLU A 151 1.77 -8.94 2.07
N ILE A 152 0.82 -8.47 1.25
CA ILE A 152 0.21 -7.14 1.40
C ILE A 152 -1.28 -7.33 1.69
N LYS A 153 -1.76 -6.70 2.76
CA LYS A 153 -3.18 -6.59 3.07
C LYS A 153 -3.61 -5.14 3.17
N MET A 154 -4.70 -4.79 2.51
CA MET A 154 -5.46 -3.57 2.75
C MET A 154 -6.79 -3.95 3.37
N GLY A 155 -7.20 -3.31 4.47
CA GLY A 155 -8.52 -3.54 5.04
C GLY A 155 -8.54 -3.44 6.56
N VAL A 156 -9.45 -4.19 7.19
CA VAL A 156 -9.63 -4.22 8.65
C VAL A 156 -8.37 -4.74 9.34
N ILE A 157 -7.89 -4.01 10.34
CA ILE A 157 -6.75 -4.37 11.17
C ILE A 157 -7.20 -5.26 12.35
N ARG A 158 -6.47 -6.35 12.59
CA ARG A 158 -6.74 -7.34 13.64
C ARG A 158 -5.59 -7.47 14.60
#